data_AF-A0A3D5W656-F1
#
_entry.id   AF-A0A3D5W656-F1
#
_cell.length_a   1.000
_cell.length_b   1.000
_cell.length_c   1.000
_cell.angle_alpha   90.00
_cell.angle_beta   90.00
_cell.angle_gamma   90.00
#
_symmetry.space_group_name_H-M   'P 1'
#
loop_
_entity.id
_entity.type
_entity.pdbx_description
1 polymer ?
#
loop_
_entity_poly.entity_id
_entity_poly.type
_entity_poly.pdbx_seq_one_letter_code
_entity_poly.pdbx_strand_id
1 'polypeptide(L)'
;MPTTNQLVRKPRTRQTQKSNVPALAACPQKRGVCTRVYTTTPKKPNSALRKVARVRLTNGYEVTSYIGGEGHNLQEHSVVLIRGGRV
;
A
#
# COMPACT_ATOMS: atom_id res chain seq x y z
N MET A 1 -33.98 -14.93 13.86
CA MET A 1 -33.85 -15.67 12.58
C MET A 1 -34.78 -15.02 11.57
N PRO A 2 -34.31 -14.56 10.38
CA PRO A 2 -35.18 -13.87 9.44
C PRO A 2 -36.16 -14.84 8.77
N THR A 3 -37.41 -14.41 8.56
CA THR A 3 -38.44 -15.20 7.89
C THR A 3 -38.28 -15.16 6.37
N THR A 4 -38.85 -16.14 5.65
CA THR A 4 -38.78 -16.19 4.17
C THR A 4 -39.34 -14.92 3.53
N ASN A 5 -40.45 -14.37 4.05
CA ASN A 5 -41.02 -13.12 3.57
C ASN A 5 -40.11 -11.91 3.80
N GLN A 6 -39.30 -11.89 4.86
CA GLN A 6 -38.29 -10.85 5.08
C GLN A 6 -37.15 -10.96 4.07
N LEU A 7 -36.73 -12.18 3.70
CA LEU A 7 -35.70 -12.41 2.68
C LEU A 7 -36.17 -12.08 1.27
N VAL A 8 -37.45 -12.33 0.96
CA VAL A 8 -38.07 -11.94 -0.33
C VAL A 8 -38.15 -10.42 -0.46
N ARG A 9 -38.51 -9.70 0.62
CA ARG A 9 -38.55 -8.23 0.62
C ARG A 9 -37.16 -7.58 0.70
N LYS A 10 -36.20 -8.23 1.36
CA LYS A 10 -34.83 -7.74 1.54
C LYS A 10 -33.83 -8.91 1.49
N PRO A 11 -33.11 -9.10 0.37
CA PRO A 11 -32.13 -10.16 0.26
C PRO A 11 -30.94 -9.92 1.20
N ARG A 12 -30.24 -11.00 1.57
CA ARG A 12 -29.00 -10.88 2.34
C ARG A 12 -27.92 -10.25 1.48
N THR A 13 -27.29 -9.19 2.00
CA THR A 13 -26.12 -8.58 1.37
C THR A 13 -24.85 -9.18 1.96
N ARG A 14 -23.91 -9.56 1.08
CA ARG A 14 -22.57 -9.96 1.52
C ARG A 14 -21.78 -8.72 1.92
N GLN A 15 -21.00 -8.83 2.99
CA GLN A 15 -20.10 -7.75 3.38
C GLN A 15 -18.96 -7.65 2.37
N THR A 16 -18.72 -6.45 1.85
CA THR A 16 -17.63 -6.18 0.92
C THR A 16 -16.36 -5.80 1.68
N GLN A 17 -15.25 -6.50 1.42
CA GLN A 17 -13.95 -6.15 2.00
C GLN A 17 -13.16 -5.26 1.05
N LYS A 18 -12.42 -4.28 1.60
CA LYS A 18 -11.53 -3.40 0.83
C LYS A 18 -10.11 -3.94 0.84
N SER A 19 -9.39 -3.77 -0.26
CA SER A 19 -7.97 -4.09 -0.31
C SER A 19 -7.16 -3.10 0.53
N ASN A 20 -6.17 -3.61 1.27
CA ASN A 20 -5.20 -2.80 1.99
C ASN A 20 -4.17 -2.12 1.07
N VAL A 21 -4.10 -2.54 -0.20
CA VAL A 21 -3.13 -2.05 -1.20
C VAL A 21 -3.83 -1.57 -2.49
N PRO A 22 -4.72 -0.56 -2.40
CA PRO A 22 -5.52 -0.11 -3.54
C PRO A 22 -4.66 0.46 -4.68
N ALA A 23 -3.51 1.06 -4.38
CA ALA A 23 -2.62 1.67 -5.36
C ALA A 23 -2.04 0.66 -6.37
N LEU A 24 -2.00 -0.64 -6.04
CA LEU A 24 -1.55 -1.68 -6.97
C LEU A 24 -2.62 -2.09 -7.98
N ALA A 25 -3.89 -1.71 -7.80
CA ALA A 25 -4.98 -2.03 -8.72
C ALA A 25 -5.00 -3.52 -9.16
N ALA A 26 -4.91 -4.42 -8.19
CA ALA A 26 -4.86 -5.88 -8.38
C ALA A 26 -3.65 -6.43 -9.18
N CYS A 27 -2.62 -5.61 -9.44
CA CYS A 27 -1.35 -6.08 -9.97
C CYS A 27 -0.44 -6.65 -8.85
N PRO A 28 0.38 -7.67 -9.14
CA PRO A 28 1.33 -8.22 -8.16
C PRO A 28 2.43 -7.21 -7.80
N GLN A 29 2.91 -6.45 -8.78
CA GLN A 29 3.84 -5.34 -8.62
C GLN A 29 3.46 -4.18 -9.53
N LYS A 30 3.94 -2.97 -9.21
CA LYS A 30 3.87 -1.82 -10.12
C LYS A 30 5.20 -1.09 -10.19
N ARG A 31 5.53 -0.62 -11.39
CA ARG A 31 6.66 0.27 -11.63
C ARG A 31 6.31 1.68 -11.13
N GLY A 32 7.31 2.39 -10.62
CA GLY A 32 7.21 3.78 -10.23
C GLY A 32 8.56 4.49 -10.27
N VAL A 33 8.52 5.80 -10.02
CA VAL A 33 9.68 6.69 -9.98
C VAL A 33 9.77 7.30 -8.58
N CYS A 34 10.93 7.26 -7.96
CA CYS A 34 11.18 7.88 -6.65
C CYS A 34 11.07 9.41 -6.77
N THR A 35 10.16 10.03 -6.01
CA THR A 35 10.07 11.50 -5.91
C THR A 35 10.96 12.02 -4.79
N ARG A 36 11.07 11.29 -3.68
CA ARG A 36 11.93 11.67 -2.55
C ARG A 36 12.38 10.45 -1.76
N VAL A 37 13.67 10.39 -1.40
CA VAL A 37 14.24 9.33 -0.56
C VAL A 37 14.60 9.93 0.79
N TYR A 38 14.10 9.35 1.89
CA TYR A 38 14.26 9.91 3.24
C TYR A 38 14.10 8.86 4.34
N THR A 39 14.39 9.23 5.59
CA THR A 39 14.21 8.37 6.76
C THR A 39 13.04 8.81 7.63
N THR A 40 12.32 7.85 8.22
CA THR A 40 11.22 8.11 9.17
C THR A 40 11.40 7.35 10.47
N THR A 41 11.02 7.98 11.58
CA THR A 41 10.96 7.31 12.89
C THR A 41 9.66 6.50 13.01
N PRO A 42 9.71 5.25 13.52
CA PRO A 42 8.51 4.45 13.72
C PRO A 42 7.65 4.96 14.88
N LYS A 43 6.42 4.46 14.95
CA LYS A 43 5.57 4.64 16.13
C LYS A 43 6.16 3.89 17.34
N LYS A 44 5.94 4.43 18.54
CA LYS A 44 6.14 3.73 19.82
C LYS A 44 5.46 2.34 19.75
N PRO A 45 6.06 1.23 20.21
CA PRO A 45 7.18 1.09 21.16
C PRO A 45 8.59 1.08 20.55
N ASN A 46 8.69 1.15 19.22
CA ASN A 46 9.95 0.92 18.54
C ASN A 46 10.77 2.21 18.40
N SER A 47 12.09 2.05 18.26
CA SER A 47 13.03 3.13 17.92
C SER A 47 13.94 2.67 16.79
N ALA A 48 13.95 3.40 15.68
CA ALA A 48 14.80 3.16 14.51
C ALA A 48 14.72 4.34 13.53
N LEU A 49 15.64 4.41 12.57
CA LEU A 49 15.51 5.23 11.36
C LEU A 49 15.15 4.33 10.18
N ARG A 50 13.87 4.30 9.80
CA ARG A 50 13.39 3.49 8.67
C ARG A 50 13.67 4.22 7.36
N LYS A 51 14.34 3.56 6.42
CA LYS A 51 14.60 4.09 5.07
C LYS A 51 13.35 3.92 4.22
N VAL A 52 12.89 5.01 3.62
CA VAL A 52 11.61 5.09 2.93
C VAL A 52 11.75 5.94 1.66
N ALA A 53 11.02 5.58 0.61
CA ALA A 53 10.91 6.37 -0.61
C ALA A 53 9.46 6.77 -0.86
N ARG A 54 9.26 8.04 -1.21
CA ARG A 54 8.04 8.51 -1.87
C ARG A 54 8.15 8.15 -3.35
N VAL A 55 7.16 7.45 -3.90
CA VAL A 55 7.19 6.87 -5.24
C VAL A 55 5.92 7.26 -5.98
N ARG A 56 6.09 7.81 -7.18
CA ARG A 56 5.00 8.05 -8.15
C ARG A 56 4.87 6.85 -9.07
N LEU A 57 3.75 6.15 -8.99
CA LEU A 57 3.47 4.95 -9.78
C LEU A 57 3.04 5.30 -11.20
N THR A 58 3.10 4.31 -12.10
CA THR A 58 2.63 4.44 -13.49
C THR A 58 1.15 4.81 -13.61
N ASN A 59 0.32 4.50 -12.60
CA ASN A 59 -1.08 4.89 -12.54
C ASN A 59 -1.32 6.26 -11.89
N GLY A 60 -0.27 7.05 -11.66
CA GLY A 60 -0.34 8.42 -11.15
C GLY A 60 -0.44 8.55 -9.63
N TYR A 61 -0.67 7.46 -8.90
CA TYR A 61 -0.69 7.50 -7.44
C TYR A 61 0.70 7.78 -6.87
N GLU A 62 0.75 8.64 -5.87
CA GLU A 62 1.95 8.89 -5.09
C GLU A 62 1.86 8.16 -3.74
N VAL A 63 2.74 7.19 -3.54
CA VAL A 63 2.72 6.30 -2.37
C VAL A 63 4.04 6.34 -1.64
N THR A 64 4.00 6.02 -0.35
CA THR A 64 5.19 5.88 0.48
C THR A 64 5.54 4.40 0.58
N SER A 65 6.76 4.04 0.21
CA SER A 65 7.24 2.65 0.14
C SER A 65 8.46 2.45 1.04
N TYR A 66 8.49 1.34 1.78
CA TYR A 66 9.61 0.99 2.63
C TYR A 66 10.76 0.41 1.79
N ILE A 67 11.99 0.83 2.10
CA ILE A 67 13.21 0.28 1.49
C ILE A 67 13.74 -0.78 2.45
N GLY A 68 13.59 -2.05 2.07
CA GLY A 68 14.02 -3.18 2.88
C GLY A 68 15.53 -3.40 2.85
N GLY A 69 16.02 -4.16 3.83
CA GLY A 69 17.43 -4.50 3.97
C GLY A 69 18.28 -3.38 4.59
N GLU A 70 19.59 -3.56 4.48
CA GLU A 70 20.61 -2.63 4.97
C GLU A 70 21.30 -1.95 3.78
N GLY A 71 21.56 -0.65 3.90
CA GLY A 71 22.05 0.15 2.76
C GLY A 71 21.03 0.31 1.62
N HIS A 72 21.26 1.30 0.74
CA HIS A 72 20.55 1.46 -0.54
C HIS A 72 21.28 2.51 -1.39
N ASN A 73 21.17 2.42 -2.72
CA ASN A 73 21.70 3.39 -3.68
C ASN A 73 20.58 4.14 -4.44
N LEU A 74 19.41 4.30 -3.81
CA LEU A 74 18.28 4.99 -4.47
C LEU A 74 18.50 6.50 -4.42
N GLN A 75 18.24 7.13 -5.56
CA GLN A 75 18.24 8.57 -5.72
C GLN A 75 16.85 9.06 -6.11
N GLU A 76 16.63 10.36 -6.08
CA GLU A 76 15.46 10.95 -6.72
C GLU A 76 15.44 10.59 -8.21
N HIS A 77 14.25 10.43 -8.78
CA HIS A 77 14.02 10.01 -10.16
C HIS A 77 14.47 8.58 -10.53
N SER A 78 14.95 7.79 -9.55
CA SER A 78 15.23 6.37 -9.78
C SER A 78 13.95 5.58 -10.10
N VAL A 79 14.02 4.70 -11.10
CA VAL A 79 12.91 3.81 -11.46
C VAL A 79 12.96 2.56 -10.59
N VAL A 80 11.85 2.25 -9.91
CA VAL A 80 11.73 1.15 -8.97
C VAL A 80 10.50 0.28 -9.23
N LEU A 81 10.54 -0.97 -8.78
CA LEU A 81 9.39 -1.88 -8.78
C LEU A 81 8.91 -2.08 -7.34
N ILE A 82 7.66 -1.76 -7.06
CA ILE A 82 7.07 -1.91 -5.73
C ILE A 82 6.19 -3.16 -5.64
N ARG A 83 6.21 -3.80 -4.47
CA ARG A 83 5.24 -4.82 -4.07
C ARG A 83 4.41 -4.33 -2.89
N GLY A 84 3.26 -4.96 -2.67
CA GLY A 84 2.42 -4.69 -1.50
C GLY A 84 3.09 -5.16 -0.20
N GLY A 85 2.57 -4.68 0.92
CA GLY A 85 3.07 -5.02 2.26
C GLY A 85 3.08 -3.78 3.15
N ARG A 86 2.37 -3.83 4.29
CA ARG A 86 2.32 -2.73 5.25
C ARG A 86 3.45 -2.86 6.26
N VAL A 87 4.12 -1.75 6.55
CA VAL A 87 5.16 -1.60 7.59
C VAL A 87 4.82 -0.37 8.44
#